data_AF-A0AAD4IGF7-F1
#
_entry.id   AF-A0AAD4IGF7-F1
#
_cell.length_a   1.000
_cell.length_b   1.000
_cell.length_c   1.000
_cell.angle_alpha   90.00
_cell.angle_beta   90.00
_cell.angle_gamma   90.00
#
_symmetry.space_group_name_H-M   'P 1'
#
loop_
_entity.id
_entity.type
_entity.pdbx_description
1 polymer ?
#
loop_
_entity_poly.entity_id
_entity_poly.type
_entity_poly.pdbx_seq_one_letter_code
_entity_poly.pdbx_strand_id
1 'polypeptide(L)'
;MAAIRETFEECGILLAKSKKTGKLFTDISDEEREQGRRDVHNGTVRFGDLLDKWGAVPDTEGLIPFTRWVTPGNVPKRFSTQMYIYFLPLGSVSPTKYASPKGTPPSAGLEEEDEIVIPHPTHDGGIEHTAARFLPPNKWVDLARQNRIILFPPQFFLTLLLSPYLAATVTSPSSPTPSIEELQLEREKCMDFLRKPRMYAGKPEVSFAEACISPIVLGKGQYGEKGQDGVGGVDRDTAVLVLDRPGKEVEEQEGLREWVVTTRFKGEGPRDVDVRRREEVLGKRVQEKL
;
A
#
# COMPACT_ATOMS: atom_id res chain seq x y z
N MET A 1 -13.92 4.40 -7.50
CA MET A 1 -13.76 5.50 -6.51
C MET A 1 -13.56 5.04 -5.07
N ALA A 2 -13.88 3.79 -4.68
CA ALA A 2 -13.81 3.35 -3.29
C ALA A 2 -12.45 3.65 -2.61
N ALA A 3 -11.33 3.26 -3.21
CA ALA A 3 -9.99 3.51 -2.63
C ALA A 3 -9.71 5.00 -2.32
N ILE A 4 -10.13 5.91 -3.20
CA ILE A 4 -9.96 7.36 -3.02
C ILE A 4 -10.84 7.87 -1.87
N ARG A 5 -12.11 7.45 -1.83
CA ARG A 5 -13.03 7.83 -0.74
C ARG A 5 -12.52 7.34 0.62
N GLU A 6 -12.18 6.06 0.72
CA GLU A 6 -11.67 5.47 1.96
C GLU A 6 -10.37 6.16 2.42
N THR A 7 -9.45 6.46 1.49
CA THR A 7 -8.23 7.23 1.80
C THR A 7 -8.57 8.60 2.40
N PHE A 8 -9.57 9.29 1.84
CA PHE A 8 -10.02 10.57 2.37
C PHE A 8 -10.68 10.43 3.75
N GLU A 9 -11.54 9.44 3.96
CA GLU A 9 -12.21 9.19 5.24
C GLU A 9 -11.23 8.77 6.35
N GLU A 10 -10.27 7.90 6.07
CA GLU A 10 -9.36 7.33 7.06
C GLU A 10 -8.18 8.24 7.42
N CYS A 11 -7.68 9.02 6.46
CA CYS A 11 -6.48 9.84 6.70
C CYS A 11 -6.58 11.29 6.22
N GLY A 12 -7.68 11.70 5.60
CA GLY A 12 -7.89 13.08 5.15
C GLY A 12 -7.11 13.46 3.89
N ILE A 13 -6.36 12.55 3.28
CA ILE A 13 -5.69 12.78 2.00
C ILE A 13 -6.73 12.71 0.88
N LEU A 14 -6.89 13.80 0.14
CA LEU A 14 -7.82 13.91 -0.97
C LEU A 14 -7.10 13.66 -2.30
N LEU A 15 -7.33 12.49 -2.91
CA LEU A 15 -6.80 12.14 -4.23
C LEU A 15 -7.79 12.57 -5.32
N ALA A 16 -7.86 13.87 -5.58
CA ALA A 16 -8.76 14.47 -6.57
C ALA A 16 -8.02 15.50 -7.43
N LYS A 17 -8.52 15.73 -8.65
CA LYS A 17 -8.04 16.77 -9.56
C LYS A 17 -9.03 17.92 -9.62
N SER A 18 -8.54 19.15 -9.76
CA SER A 18 -9.37 20.31 -10.07
C SER A 18 -9.99 20.15 -11.45
N LYS A 19 -11.30 20.39 -11.58
CA LYS A 19 -11.98 20.42 -12.90
C LYS A 19 -11.45 21.54 -13.80
N LYS A 20 -10.87 22.59 -13.20
CA LYS A 20 -10.35 23.75 -13.93
C LYS A 20 -8.95 23.51 -14.48
N THR A 21 -8.04 23.00 -13.64
CA THR A 21 -6.61 22.90 -13.98
C THR A 21 -6.18 21.49 -14.36
N GLY A 22 -6.96 20.46 -14.00
CA GLY A 22 -6.56 19.06 -14.14
C GLY A 22 -5.39 18.64 -13.24
N LYS A 23 -4.89 19.52 -12.36
CA LYS A 23 -3.85 19.22 -11.36
C LYS A 23 -4.47 18.74 -10.06
N LEU A 24 -3.66 18.20 -9.14
CA LEU A 24 -4.12 17.80 -7.80
C LEU A 24 -4.87 18.96 -7.13
N PHE A 25 -6.03 18.66 -6.55
CA PHE A 25 -6.91 19.66 -5.96
C PHE A 25 -6.46 20.01 -4.53
N THR A 26 -6.11 21.28 -4.33
CA THR A 26 -5.69 21.84 -3.04
C THR A 26 -6.40 23.16 -2.71
N ASP A 27 -7.41 23.56 -3.49
CA ASP A 27 -8.05 24.88 -3.42
C ASP A 27 -9.11 24.99 -2.29
N ILE A 28 -8.85 24.40 -1.13
CA ILE A 28 -9.71 24.44 0.08
C ILE A 28 -8.86 24.59 1.34
N SER A 29 -9.43 25.16 2.40
CA SER A 29 -8.75 25.22 3.71
C SER A 29 -8.75 23.85 4.40
N ASP A 30 -7.85 23.66 5.36
CA ASP A 30 -7.81 22.44 6.17
C ASP A 30 -9.09 22.23 6.98
N GLU A 31 -9.69 23.31 7.49
CA GLU A 31 -10.96 23.26 8.21
C GLU A 31 -12.10 22.80 7.31
N GLU A 32 -12.16 23.32 6.08
CA GLU A 32 -13.17 22.89 5.09
C GLU A 32 -12.95 21.42 4.69
N ARG A 33 -11.70 21.02 4.46
CA ARG A 33 -11.34 19.63 4.14
C ARG A 33 -11.76 18.68 5.26
N GLU A 34 -11.43 18.99 6.51
CA GLU A 34 -11.76 18.15 7.67
C GLU A 34 -13.26 18.12 7.95
N GLN A 35 -13.97 19.23 7.74
CA GLN A 35 -15.43 19.23 7.83
C GLN A 35 -16.05 18.34 6.75
N GLY A 36 -15.61 18.47 5.50
CA GLY A 36 -16.05 17.61 4.40
C GLY A 36 -15.75 16.13 4.65
N ARG A 37 -14.59 15.83 5.23
CA ARG A 37 -14.22 14.47 5.65
C ARG A 37 -15.21 13.91 6.68
N ARG A 38 -15.52 14.66 7.73
CA ARG A 38 -16.49 14.25 8.76
C ARG A 38 -17.88 14.05 8.19
N ASP A 39 -18.32 14.94 7.30
CA ASP A 39 -19.64 14.85 6.67
C ASP A 39 -19.75 13.63 5.76
N VAL A 40 -18.67 13.27 5.06
CA VAL A 40 -18.61 12.06 4.22
C VAL A 40 -18.57 10.79 5.08
N HIS A 41 -17.70 10.74 6.09
CA HIS A 41 -17.59 9.60 7.00
C HIS A 41 -18.91 9.29 7.74
N ASN A 42 -19.64 10.33 8.16
CA ASN A 42 -20.94 10.18 8.82
C ASN A 42 -22.11 9.92 7.86
N GLY A 43 -21.85 9.89 6.54
CA GLY A 43 -22.89 9.72 5.52
C GLY A 43 -23.83 10.92 5.35
N THR A 44 -23.48 12.09 5.91
CA THR A 44 -24.23 13.35 5.77
C THR A 44 -24.20 13.86 4.32
N VAL A 45 -23.06 13.73 3.64
CA VAL A 45 -22.86 14.13 2.25
C VAL A 45 -22.24 12.98 1.48
N ARG A 46 -22.70 12.73 0.25
CA ARG A 46 -22.04 11.74 -0.63
C ARG A 46 -20.72 12.32 -1.11
N PHE A 47 -19.67 11.50 -1.13
CA PHE A 47 -18.33 11.94 -1.56
C PHE A 47 -18.31 12.61 -2.94
N GLY A 48 -19.11 12.13 -3.90
CA GLY A 48 -19.23 12.76 -5.24
C GLY A 48 -19.81 14.17 -5.19
N ASP A 49 -20.87 14.37 -4.41
CA ASP A 49 -21.54 15.67 -4.26
C ASP A 49 -20.61 16.71 -3.60
N LEU A 50 -19.79 16.26 -2.63
CA LEU A 50 -18.77 17.09 -2.00
C LEU A 50 -17.70 17.53 -3.01
N LEU A 51 -17.19 16.60 -3.83
CA LEU A 51 -16.22 16.93 -4.88
C LEU A 51 -16.82 17.89 -5.92
N ASP A 52 -18.09 17.71 -6.29
CA ASP A 52 -18.78 18.60 -7.21
C ASP A 52 -18.90 20.02 -6.65
N LYS A 53 -19.24 20.17 -5.36
CA LYS A 53 -19.24 21.46 -4.66
C LYS A 53 -17.86 22.13 -4.71
N TRP A 54 -16.79 21.36 -4.55
CA TRP A 54 -15.41 21.86 -4.60
C TRP A 54 -14.88 22.08 -6.02
N GLY A 55 -15.64 21.72 -7.06
CA GLY A 55 -15.16 21.79 -8.43
C GLY A 55 -14.02 20.81 -8.71
N ALA A 56 -14.01 19.66 -8.05
CA ALA A 56 -13.00 18.61 -8.15
C ALA A 56 -13.59 17.30 -8.70
N VAL A 57 -12.73 16.40 -9.17
CA VAL A 57 -13.07 15.04 -9.62
C VAL A 57 -12.08 14.05 -9.03
N PRO A 58 -12.50 12.82 -8.69
CA PRO A 58 -11.57 11.81 -8.17
C PRO A 58 -10.47 11.49 -9.19
N ASP A 59 -9.22 11.39 -8.75
CA ASP A 59 -8.11 11.07 -9.65
C ASP A 59 -7.94 9.57 -9.85
N THR A 60 -8.94 8.93 -10.48
CA THR A 60 -8.91 7.48 -10.69
C THR A 60 -7.84 7.02 -11.68
N GLU A 61 -7.38 7.90 -12.56
CA GLU A 61 -6.31 7.62 -13.53
C GLU A 61 -4.93 7.54 -12.87
N GLY A 62 -4.74 8.25 -11.75
CA GLY A 62 -3.52 8.18 -10.94
C GLY A 62 -3.39 6.91 -10.09
N LEU A 63 -4.47 6.11 -9.98
CA LEU A 63 -4.43 4.83 -9.27
C LEU A 63 -3.78 3.75 -10.12
N ILE A 64 -2.61 3.28 -9.69
CA ILE A 64 -1.85 2.20 -10.32
C ILE A 64 -2.22 0.88 -9.65
N PRO A 65 -2.83 -0.10 -10.34
CA PRO A 65 -3.16 -1.38 -9.74
C PRO A 65 -1.91 -2.11 -9.21
N PHE A 66 -2.00 -2.67 -8.00
CA PHE A 66 -0.92 -3.43 -7.40
C PHE A 66 -1.45 -4.62 -6.61
N THR A 67 -1.81 -5.69 -7.35
CA THR A 67 -2.42 -6.95 -6.90
C THR A 67 -3.85 -6.86 -6.36
N ARG A 68 -4.63 -7.91 -6.58
CA ARG A 68 -5.93 -8.15 -5.94
C ARG A 68 -5.81 -9.27 -4.92
N TRP A 69 -6.35 -9.07 -3.73
CA TRP A 69 -6.33 -10.07 -2.67
C TRP A 69 -7.74 -10.54 -2.34
N VAL A 70 -7.95 -11.85 -2.36
CA VAL A 70 -9.22 -12.47 -2.01
C VAL A 70 -9.04 -13.22 -0.69
N THR A 71 -9.95 -12.99 0.25
CA THR A 71 -9.91 -13.72 1.53
C THR A 71 -10.14 -15.21 1.28
N PRO A 72 -9.32 -16.11 1.89
CA PRO A 72 -9.48 -17.55 1.73
C PRO A 72 -10.88 -18.05 2.11
N GLY A 73 -11.34 -19.10 1.42
CA GLY A 73 -12.72 -19.61 1.54
C GLY A 73 -13.10 -20.16 2.91
N ASN A 74 -12.13 -20.44 3.77
CA ASN A 74 -12.33 -20.95 5.12
C ASN A 74 -12.58 -19.86 6.18
N VAL A 75 -12.47 -18.58 5.80
CA VAL A 75 -12.72 -17.45 6.70
C VAL A 75 -14.19 -17.00 6.54
N PRO A 76 -14.96 -16.79 7.63
CA PRO A 76 -16.39 -16.50 7.54
C PRO A 76 -16.71 -15.14 6.90
N LYS A 77 -15.88 -14.13 7.16
CA LYS A 77 -15.98 -12.81 6.52
C LYS A 77 -14.93 -12.71 5.43
N ARG A 78 -15.37 -12.46 4.20
CA ARG A 78 -14.52 -12.49 3.02
C ARG A 78 -14.62 -11.21 2.22
N PHE A 79 -13.50 -10.82 1.63
CA PHE A 79 -13.35 -9.63 0.84
C PHE A 79 -12.57 -9.94 -0.44
N SER A 80 -12.83 -9.17 -1.49
CA SER A 80 -12.00 -9.09 -2.69
C SER A 80 -11.49 -7.65 -2.78
N THR A 81 -10.23 -7.46 -2.46
CA THR A 81 -9.62 -6.13 -2.28
C THR A 81 -8.61 -5.87 -3.37
N GLN A 82 -8.91 -4.90 -4.23
CA GLN A 82 -7.93 -4.37 -5.18
C GLN A 82 -7.05 -3.34 -4.46
N MET A 83 -5.74 -3.60 -4.45
CA MET A 83 -4.76 -2.66 -3.91
C MET A 83 -4.25 -1.75 -5.04
N TYR A 84 -3.90 -0.51 -4.68
CA TYR A 84 -3.41 0.50 -5.60
C TYR A 84 -2.20 1.24 -5.02
N ILE A 85 -1.34 1.74 -5.90
CA ILE A 85 -0.33 2.75 -5.61
C ILE A 85 -0.80 4.06 -6.20
N TYR A 86 -0.57 5.16 -5.48
CA TYR A 86 -0.77 6.51 -5.99
C TYR A 86 0.49 7.32 -5.71
N PHE A 87 1.03 8.00 -6.72
CA PHE A 87 2.16 8.89 -6.55
C PHE A 87 1.66 10.34 -6.50
N LEU A 88 1.81 10.98 -5.34
CA LEU A 88 1.56 12.42 -5.20
C LEU A 88 2.53 13.20 -6.11
N PRO A 89 2.19 14.41 -6.60
CA PRO A 89 3.11 15.18 -7.44
C PRO A 89 4.48 15.38 -6.78
N LEU A 90 5.56 15.28 -7.56
CA LEU A 90 6.89 15.63 -7.04
C LEU A 90 6.95 17.12 -6.73
N GLY A 91 7.78 17.50 -5.76
CA GLY A 91 7.79 18.88 -5.25
C GLY A 91 6.64 19.21 -4.30
N SER A 92 5.66 18.32 -4.13
CA SER A 92 4.66 18.49 -3.07
C SER A 92 5.35 18.43 -1.71
N VAL A 93 5.12 19.45 -0.89
CA VAL A 93 5.63 19.48 0.48
C VAL A 93 4.70 18.67 1.38
N SER A 94 5.23 17.56 1.91
CA SER A 94 4.64 16.94 3.08
C SER A 94 4.94 17.85 4.28
N PRO A 95 3.96 18.24 5.10
CA PRO A 95 4.13 19.13 6.25
C PRO A 95 4.96 18.49 7.37
N THR A 96 5.58 17.33 7.14
CA THR A 96 6.52 16.64 8.03
C THR A 96 7.81 17.44 8.23
N LYS A 97 7.66 18.52 8.99
CA LYS A 97 8.57 19.22 9.90
C LYS A 97 8.07 20.65 9.88
N TYR A 98 7.47 21.07 10.99
CA TYR A 98 7.39 22.47 11.42
C TYR A 98 7.75 23.47 10.32
N ALA A 99 6.74 24.09 9.71
CA ALA A 99 6.94 25.36 9.02
C ALA A 99 7.56 26.32 10.04
N SER A 100 8.88 26.36 10.09
CA SER A 100 9.62 27.44 10.71
C SER A 100 9.31 28.65 9.83
N PRO A 101 8.78 29.75 10.38
CA PRO A 101 8.55 30.93 9.58
C PRO A 101 9.93 31.46 9.18
N LYS A 102 10.36 31.20 7.94
CA LYS A 102 11.50 31.91 7.38
C LYS A 102 10.99 33.27 6.91
N GLY A 103 11.41 34.31 7.63
CA GLY A 103 11.34 35.68 7.15
C GLY A 103 12.07 35.83 5.81
N THR A 104 11.46 36.64 4.94
CA THR A 104 11.76 37.06 3.55
C THR A 104 13.01 37.97 3.42
N PRO A 105 13.44 38.50 2.22
CA PRO A 105 13.18 38.20 0.78
C PRO A 105 14.50 38.29 -0.09
N PRO A 106 14.48 38.68 -1.39
CA PRO A 106 14.07 37.94 -2.60
C PRO A 106 15.26 37.62 -3.54
N SER A 107 15.16 36.57 -4.35
CA SER A 107 15.99 36.42 -5.55
C SER A 107 15.13 36.00 -6.72
N ALA A 108 15.24 36.78 -7.79
CA ALA A 108 14.40 36.81 -8.95
C ALA A 108 14.41 35.52 -9.79
N GLY A 109 13.24 35.24 -10.37
CA GLY A 109 13.11 34.63 -11.69
C GLY A 109 13.11 33.10 -11.68
N LEU A 110 11.93 32.53 -11.46
CA LEU A 110 11.34 31.37 -12.13
C LEU A 110 9.88 31.34 -11.66
N GLU A 111 8.94 31.04 -12.56
CA GLU A 111 7.50 31.00 -12.27
C GLU A 111 7.25 30.05 -11.08
N GLU A 112 6.76 30.57 -9.96
CA GLU A 112 6.42 29.80 -8.77
C GLU A 112 5.25 28.86 -9.13
N GLU A 113 5.54 27.59 -9.41
CA GLU A 113 4.51 26.56 -9.34
C GLU A 113 4.04 26.50 -7.87
N ASP A 114 2.78 26.88 -7.62
CA ASP A 114 2.17 26.83 -6.29
C ASP A 114 2.52 25.51 -5.59
N GLU A 115 3.27 25.61 -4.48
CA GLU A 115 3.73 24.45 -3.71
C GLU A 115 2.52 23.62 -3.23
N ILE A 116 2.40 22.39 -3.72
CA ILE A 116 1.29 21.50 -3.34
C ILE A 116 1.53 21.02 -1.91
N VAL A 117 0.75 21.54 -0.96
CA VAL A 117 0.77 21.08 0.44
C VAL A 117 -0.10 19.84 0.58
N ILE A 118 0.51 18.70 0.88
CA ILE A 118 -0.24 17.46 1.18
C ILE A 118 -0.63 17.50 2.66
N PRO A 119 -1.91 17.41 3.06
CA PRO A 119 -2.26 17.43 4.47
C PRO A 119 -1.58 16.28 5.23
N HIS A 120 -1.26 16.51 6.50
CA HIS A 120 -0.84 15.42 7.37
C HIS A 120 -1.94 14.37 7.45
N PRO A 121 -1.59 13.08 7.34
CA PRO A 121 -2.52 12.02 7.65
C PRO A 121 -3.03 12.18 9.10
N THR A 122 -4.30 12.48 9.29
CA THR A 122 -4.92 12.56 10.62
C THR A 122 -5.83 11.35 10.84
N HIS A 123 -5.76 10.75 12.03
CA HIS A 123 -6.71 9.71 12.39
C HIS A 123 -8.13 10.30 12.50
N ASP A 124 -9.15 9.44 12.45
CA ASP A 124 -10.59 9.75 12.54
C ASP A 124 -11.06 10.27 13.91
N GLY A 125 -10.19 10.92 14.69
CA GLY A 125 -10.46 11.27 16.08
C GLY A 125 -10.26 10.13 17.09
N GLY A 126 -9.75 8.97 16.64
CA GLY A 126 -9.37 7.87 17.54
C GLY A 126 -10.46 6.82 17.69
N ILE A 127 -11.41 6.80 16.75
CA ILE A 127 -12.57 5.92 16.76
C ILE A 127 -12.16 4.54 16.23
N GLU A 128 -11.40 4.49 15.13
CA GLU A 128 -10.86 3.24 14.57
C GLU A 128 -9.34 3.31 14.33
N HIS A 129 -8.80 4.51 14.04
CA HIS A 129 -7.38 4.71 13.74
C HIS A 129 -6.66 5.47 14.86
N THR A 130 -5.45 5.03 15.24
CA THR A 130 -4.70 5.65 16.36
C THR A 130 -3.61 6.60 15.91
N ALA A 131 -3.09 6.46 14.69
CA ALA A 131 -2.11 7.35 14.09
C ALA A 131 -2.02 7.10 12.58
N ALA A 132 -1.74 8.15 11.81
CA ALA A 132 -1.39 8.04 10.39
C ALA A 132 -0.12 8.87 10.15
N ARG A 133 0.84 8.32 9.38
CA ARG A 133 2.17 8.92 9.17
C ARG A 133 2.68 8.60 7.78
N PHE A 134 3.48 9.49 7.21
CA PHE A 134 4.33 9.15 6.07
C PHE A 134 5.63 8.54 6.58
N LEU A 135 5.91 7.30 6.17
CA LEU A 135 7.18 6.64 6.39
C LEU A 135 7.58 5.86 5.12
N PRO A 136 8.88 5.76 4.81
CA PRO A 136 9.38 4.88 3.77
C PRO A 136 8.97 3.41 4.00
N PRO A 137 8.77 2.60 2.94
CA PRO A 137 8.32 1.21 3.09
C PRO A 137 9.24 0.34 3.96
N ASN A 138 10.56 0.53 3.88
CA ASN A 138 11.52 -0.20 4.73
C ASN A 138 11.25 0.03 6.23
N LYS A 139 10.83 1.24 6.63
CA LYS A 139 10.51 1.55 8.03
C LYS A 139 9.23 0.88 8.51
N TRP A 140 8.22 0.80 7.65
CA TRP A 140 7.01 0.03 7.97
C TRP A 140 7.32 -1.46 8.16
N VAL A 141 8.17 -2.02 7.30
CA VAL A 141 8.67 -3.40 7.43
C VAL A 141 9.46 -3.59 8.73
N ASP A 142 10.38 -2.68 9.06
CA ASP A 142 11.18 -2.74 10.29
C ASP A 142 10.29 -2.70 11.54
N LEU A 143 9.28 -1.81 11.58
CA LEU A 143 8.33 -1.72 12.69
C LEU A 143 7.53 -3.01 12.86
N ALA A 144 7.10 -3.63 11.76
CA ALA A 144 6.38 -4.89 11.78
C ALA A 144 7.28 -6.06 12.26
N ARG A 145 8.53 -6.13 11.79
CA ARG A 145 9.52 -7.14 12.23
C ARG A 145 9.89 -7.01 13.71
N GLN A 146 9.87 -5.78 14.24
CA GLN A 146 10.05 -5.52 15.67
C GLN A 146 8.78 -5.75 16.49
N ASN A 147 7.70 -6.26 15.88
CA ASN A 147 6.39 -6.46 16.50
C ASN A 147 5.81 -5.19 17.14
N ARG A 148 6.16 -4.00 16.63
CA ARG A 148 5.63 -2.70 17.09
C ARG A 148 4.30 -2.34 16.43
N ILE A 149 4.04 -2.90 15.26
CA ILE A 149 2.79 -2.77 14.52
C ILE A 149 2.43 -4.13 13.92
N ILE A 150 1.18 -4.25 13.47
CA ILE A 150 0.72 -5.42 12.71
C ILE A 150 0.61 -5.01 11.25
N LEU A 151 1.24 -5.77 10.36
CA LEU A 151 0.93 -5.76 8.93
C LEU A 151 0.41 -7.14 8.56
N PHE A 152 -0.80 -7.21 8.00
CA PHE A 152 -1.34 -8.45 7.47
C PHE A 152 -0.54 -8.89 6.24
N PRO A 153 -0.58 -10.20 5.86
CA PRO A 153 0.17 -10.72 4.72
C PRO A 153 0.12 -9.86 3.44
N PRO A 154 -1.06 -9.36 2.97
CA PRO A 154 -1.10 -8.48 1.82
C PRO A 154 -0.29 -7.19 2.03
N GLN A 155 -0.48 -6.54 3.18
CA GLN A 155 0.17 -5.26 3.50
C GLN A 155 1.69 -5.41 3.61
N PHE A 156 2.16 -6.43 4.33
CA PHE A 156 3.59 -6.69 4.50
C PHE A 156 4.24 -7.06 3.16
N PHE A 157 3.61 -7.94 2.38
CA PHE A 157 4.09 -8.38 1.08
C PHE A 157 4.31 -7.20 0.13
N LEU A 158 3.27 -6.38 -0.05
CA LEU A 158 3.31 -5.23 -0.96
C LEU A 158 4.32 -4.18 -0.48
N THR A 159 4.35 -3.89 0.81
CA THR A 159 5.29 -2.90 1.38
C THR A 159 6.75 -3.36 1.21
N LEU A 160 7.04 -4.64 1.45
CA LEU A 160 8.39 -5.18 1.29
C LEU A 160 8.83 -5.12 -0.17
N LEU A 161 7.98 -5.50 -1.12
CA LEU A 161 8.29 -5.45 -2.56
C LEU A 161 8.62 -4.03 -3.05
N LEU A 162 8.00 -3.01 -2.46
CA LEU A 162 8.24 -1.61 -2.81
C LEU A 162 9.49 -1.02 -2.15
N SER A 163 9.95 -1.59 -1.04
CA SER A 163 11.08 -1.05 -0.26
C SER A 163 12.41 -0.88 -1.00
N PRO A 164 12.77 -1.70 -2.01
CA PRO A 164 13.98 -1.46 -2.80
C PRO A 164 13.85 -0.28 -3.77
N TYR A 165 12.63 0.16 -4.06
CA TYR A 165 12.34 1.16 -5.10
C TYR A 165 12.03 2.54 -4.54
N LEU A 166 11.32 2.63 -3.42
CA LEU A 166 10.78 3.88 -2.92
C LEU A 166 11.49 4.31 -1.64
N ALA A 167 12.22 5.44 -1.70
CA ALA A 167 12.94 6.04 -0.59
C ALA A 167 13.94 5.08 0.10
N ALA A 168 14.62 4.25 -0.70
CA ALA A 168 15.57 3.25 -0.19
C ALA A 168 16.76 3.89 0.56
N THR A 169 17.10 5.14 0.22
CA THR A 169 18.17 5.93 0.86
C THR A 169 17.72 6.63 2.14
N VAL A 170 16.41 6.75 2.38
CA VAL A 170 15.85 7.38 3.58
C VAL A 170 15.82 6.37 4.73
N THR A 171 16.81 6.48 5.61
CA THR A 171 17.03 5.54 6.72
C THR A 171 16.79 6.16 8.09
N SER A 172 16.62 7.48 8.19
CA SER A 172 16.26 8.19 9.42
C SER A 172 15.56 9.52 9.12
N PRO A 173 14.97 10.18 10.14
CA PRO A 173 14.44 11.55 9.99
C PRO A 173 15.49 12.61 9.61
N SER A 174 16.78 12.28 9.74
CA SER A 174 17.91 13.15 9.37
C SER A 174 18.50 12.80 8.00
N SER A 175 18.00 11.77 7.32
CA SER A 175 18.42 11.47 5.94
C SER A 175 18.10 12.67 5.04
N PRO A 176 19.00 13.01 4.09
CA PRO A 176 18.71 14.04 3.12
C PRO A 176 17.51 13.63 2.27
N THR A 177 16.65 14.59 1.94
CA THR A 177 15.58 14.39 0.95
C THR A 177 16.23 14.23 -0.43
N PRO A 178 15.94 13.15 -1.17
CA PRO A 178 16.44 12.99 -2.54
C PRO A 178 15.97 14.13 -3.45
N SER A 179 16.73 14.42 -4.52
CA SER A 179 16.33 15.43 -5.50
C SER A 179 15.05 15.00 -6.25
N ILE A 180 14.39 15.94 -6.91
CA ILE A 180 13.20 15.64 -7.72
C ILE A 180 13.55 14.62 -8.82
N GLU A 181 14.72 14.75 -9.44
CA GLU A 181 15.21 13.82 -10.47
C GLU A 181 15.45 12.41 -9.91
N GLU A 182 16.02 12.31 -8.70
CA GLU A 182 16.21 11.03 -8.02
C GLU A 182 14.87 10.36 -7.69
N LEU A 183 13.91 11.12 -7.15
CA LEU A 183 12.57 10.63 -6.84
C LEU A 183 11.82 10.20 -8.12
N GLN A 184 12.00 10.93 -9.22
CA GLN A 184 11.43 10.57 -10.52
C GLN A 184 12.00 9.24 -11.03
N LEU A 185 13.32 9.05 -10.93
CA LEU A 185 13.97 7.80 -11.30
C LEU A 185 13.53 6.62 -10.41
N GLU A 186 13.32 6.84 -9.12
CA GLU A 186 12.73 5.85 -8.21
C GLU A 186 11.32 5.42 -8.66
N ARG A 187 10.46 6.38 -9.01
CA ARG A 187 9.10 6.11 -9.53
C ARG A 187 9.15 5.31 -10.82
N GLU A 188 10.01 5.68 -11.76
CA GLU A 188 10.14 4.96 -13.04
C GLU A 188 10.57 3.51 -12.85
N LYS A 189 11.57 3.26 -11.99
CA LYS A 189 12.01 1.90 -11.65
C LYS A 189 10.90 1.10 -10.97
N CYS A 190 10.15 1.71 -10.07
CA CYS A 190 9.00 1.08 -9.43
C CYS A 190 7.93 0.72 -10.47
N MET A 191 7.62 1.63 -11.39
CA MET A 191 6.61 1.41 -12.42
C MET A 191 7.00 0.33 -13.42
N ASP A 192 8.28 0.27 -13.81
CA ASP A 192 8.81 -0.83 -14.61
C ASP A 192 8.63 -2.16 -13.86
N PHE A 193 9.05 -2.22 -12.60
CA PHE A 193 8.89 -3.43 -11.77
C PHE A 193 7.44 -3.94 -11.67
N LEU A 194 6.47 -3.03 -11.52
CA LEU A 194 5.05 -3.39 -11.37
C LEU A 194 4.45 -3.97 -12.66
N ARG A 195 4.84 -3.41 -13.82
CA ARG A 195 4.26 -3.72 -15.14
C ARG A 195 5.02 -4.81 -15.90
N LYS A 196 6.29 -5.02 -15.56
CA LYS A 196 7.16 -5.94 -16.29
C LYS A 196 6.58 -7.36 -16.28
N PRO A 197 6.48 -8.02 -17.45
CA PRO A 197 6.11 -9.43 -17.53
C PRO A 197 7.04 -10.28 -16.66
N ARG A 198 6.45 -11.19 -15.88
CA ARG A 198 7.20 -12.00 -14.92
C ARG A 198 7.46 -13.38 -15.50
N MET A 199 8.59 -13.96 -15.12
CA MET A 199 8.97 -15.32 -15.48
C MET A 199 9.46 -16.01 -14.21
N TYR A 200 8.88 -17.16 -13.88
CA TYR A 200 9.30 -17.97 -12.75
C TYR A 200 9.45 -19.42 -13.18
N ALA A 201 10.60 -20.02 -12.88
CA ALA A 201 10.94 -21.40 -13.28
C ALA A 201 10.70 -21.68 -14.79
N GLY A 202 11.04 -20.71 -15.65
CA GLY A 202 10.88 -20.82 -17.11
C GLY A 202 9.44 -20.69 -17.61
N LYS A 203 8.46 -20.40 -16.75
CA LYS A 203 7.06 -20.22 -17.12
C LYS A 203 6.65 -18.74 -17.00
N PRO A 204 5.89 -18.20 -17.96
CA PRO A 204 5.28 -16.86 -17.86
C PRO A 204 4.37 -16.75 -16.65
N GLU A 205 4.47 -15.64 -15.94
CA GLU A 205 3.65 -15.27 -14.78
C GLU A 205 3.09 -13.86 -15.02
N VAL A 206 1.86 -13.63 -14.54
CA VAL A 206 1.22 -12.32 -14.61
C VAL A 206 2.04 -11.24 -13.91
N SER A 207 1.87 -9.99 -14.35
CA SER A 207 2.47 -8.83 -13.68
C SER A 207 1.91 -8.66 -12.26
N PHE A 208 2.58 -7.87 -11.42
CA PHE A 208 2.03 -7.55 -10.10
C PHE A 208 0.73 -6.75 -10.19
N ALA A 209 0.56 -5.96 -11.24
CA ALA A 209 -0.68 -5.19 -11.45
C ALA A 209 -1.90 -6.10 -11.67
N GLU A 210 -1.70 -7.26 -12.31
CA GLU A 210 -2.76 -8.18 -12.73
C GLU A 210 -2.95 -9.37 -11.77
N ALA A 211 -1.96 -9.67 -10.92
CA ALA A 211 -2.00 -10.81 -10.03
C ALA A 211 -3.22 -10.78 -9.09
N CYS A 212 -3.94 -11.91 -9.03
CA CYS A 212 -5.02 -12.15 -8.08
C CYS A 212 -4.66 -13.30 -7.15
N ILE A 213 -4.66 -13.00 -5.85
CA ILE A 213 -4.07 -13.85 -4.82
C ILE A 213 -5.12 -14.18 -3.77
N SER A 214 -5.39 -15.46 -3.57
CA SER A 214 -6.02 -15.98 -2.35
C SER A 214 -4.97 -16.78 -1.58
N PRO A 215 -4.47 -16.31 -0.42
CA PRO A 215 -3.40 -17.00 0.30
C PRO A 215 -3.84 -18.37 0.81
N ILE A 216 -3.13 -19.44 0.44
CA ILE A 216 -3.46 -20.80 0.89
C ILE A 216 -2.33 -21.31 1.77
N VAL A 217 -2.67 -21.82 2.95
CA VAL A 217 -1.69 -22.46 3.83
C VAL A 217 -1.22 -23.79 3.21
N LEU A 218 0.09 -23.98 3.13
CA LEU A 218 0.70 -25.28 2.88
C LEU A 218 0.85 -26.06 4.18
N GLY A 219 0.54 -27.36 4.14
CA GLY A 219 0.65 -28.25 5.30
C GLY A 219 -0.70 -28.54 5.93
N LYS A 220 -0.73 -28.68 7.26
CA LYS A 220 -1.97 -28.83 8.02
C LYS A 220 -2.38 -27.52 8.67
N GLY A 221 -3.69 -27.35 8.80
CA GLY A 221 -4.34 -26.16 9.35
C GLY A 221 -4.87 -25.25 8.25
N GLN A 222 -5.55 -24.18 8.66
CA GLN A 222 -6.18 -23.23 7.75
C GLN A 222 -5.71 -21.80 8.01
N TYR A 223 -5.89 -20.91 7.03
CA TYR A 223 -5.49 -19.51 7.15
C TYR A 223 -6.09 -18.87 8.41
N GLY A 224 -5.24 -18.31 9.28
CA GLY A 224 -5.64 -17.63 10.51
C GLY A 224 -5.71 -18.49 11.78
N GLU A 225 -5.56 -19.82 11.70
CA GLU A 225 -5.61 -20.67 12.91
C GLU A 225 -4.27 -20.67 13.67
N LYS A 226 -4.32 -20.79 15.01
CA LYS A 226 -3.15 -20.72 15.90
C LYS A 226 -2.18 -21.90 15.79
N GLY A 227 -2.66 -23.07 15.36
CA GLY A 227 -1.86 -24.29 15.21
C GLY A 227 -1.76 -24.65 13.75
N GLN A 228 -0.56 -24.56 13.20
CA GLN A 228 -0.23 -24.95 11.83
C GLN A 228 0.90 -25.96 11.88
N ASP A 229 1.00 -26.83 10.88
CA ASP A 229 2.22 -27.61 10.69
C ASP A 229 3.15 -26.83 9.75
N GLY A 230 4.29 -26.38 10.26
CA GLY A 230 5.36 -25.81 9.44
C GLY A 230 5.80 -26.79 8.35
N VAL A 231 5.96 -26.28 7.12
CA VAL A 231 6.33 -27.07 5.95
C VAL A 231 7.65 -26.58 5.37
N GLY A 232 8.56 -27.52 5.08
CA GLY A 232 9.87 -27.19 4.51
C GLY A 232 10.83 -26.62 5.56
N GLY A 233 11.65 -25.66 5.17
CA GLY A 233 12.71 -25.07 6.02
C GLY A 233 12.25 -24.09 7.10
N VAL A 234 10.98 -24.11 7.50
CA VAL A 234 10.46 -23.27 8.60
C VAL A 234 10.15 -24.11 9.84
N ASP A 235 10.10 -23.46 11.00
CA ASP A 235 9.74 -24.14 12.24
C ASP A 235 8.25 -24.54 12.29
N ARG A 236 7.93 -25.39 13.25
CA ARG A 236 6.63 -26.04 13.38
C ARG A 236 5.46 -25.07 13.47
N ASP A 237 5.60 -23.93 14.14
CA ASP A 237 4.47 -23.02 14.39
C ASP A 237 4.39 -21.88 13.36
N THR A 238 5.11 -22.01 12.24
CA THR A 238 5.13 -21.01 11.16
C THR A 238 4.30 -21.50 9.97
N ALA A 239 3.23 -20.77 9.68
CA ALA A 239 2.43 -21.00 8.47
C ALA A 239 3.23 -20.59 7.23
N VAL A 240 3.12 -21.38 6.16
CA VAL A 240 3.62 -21.02 4.82
C VAL A 240 2.43 -20.81 3.91
N LEU A 241 2.28 -19.60 3.37
CA LEU A 241 1.19 -19.19 2.51
C LEU A 241 1.68 -19.13 1.06
N VAL A 242 1.12 -19.97 0.19
CA VAL A 242 1.31 -19.84 -1.26
C VAL A 242 0.38 -18.77 -1.82
N LEU A 243 0.85 -18.10 -2.86
CA LEU A 243 0.19 -16.96 -3.49
C LEU A 243 -0.22 -17.24 -4.94
N ASP A 244 -0.12 -18.49 -5.40
CA ASP A 244 -0.22 -18.89 -6.80
C ASP A 244 -1.65 -19.11 -7.31
N ARG A 245 -2.63 -19.13 -6.40
CA ARG A 245 -4.03 -19.36 -6.76
C ARG A 245 -4.87 -18.11 -6.57
N PRO A 246 -5.80 -17.83 -7.49
CA PRO A 246 -6.88 -16.88 -7.24
C PRO A 246 -7.88 -17.45 -6.22
N GLY A 247 -8.78 -16.61 -5.72
CA GLY A 247 -9.97 -17.09 -5.01
C GLY A 247 -10.91 -17.85 -5.95
N LYS A 248 -11.77 -18.72 -5.41
CA LYS A 248 -12.75 -19.52 -6.19
C LYS A 248 -13.72 -18.66 -7.01
N GLU A 249 -13.85 -17.39 -6.67
CA GLU A 249 -14.73 -16.43 -7.34
C GLU A 249 -14.16 -15.95 -8.67
N VAL A 250 -12.85 -16.12 -8.89
CA VAL A 250 -12.10 -15.55 -10.01
C VAL A 250 -11.04 -16.55 -10.51
N GLU A 251 -11.42 -17.82 -10.67
CA GLU A 251 -10.52 -18.93 -11.04
C GLU A 251 -9.78 -18.74 -12.37
N GLU A 252 -10.28 -17.86 -13.24
CA GLU A 252 -9.64 -17.49 -14.52
C GLU A 252 -8.43 -16.53 -14.34
N GLN A 253 -8.25 -15.95 -13.16
CA GLN A 253 -7.11 -15.08 -12.84
C GLN A 253 -5.92 -15.91 -12.34
N GLU A 254 -4.72 -15.34 -12.39
CA GLU A 254 -3.50 -16.01 -11.93
C GLU A 254 -2.90 -15.32 -10.71
N GLY A 255 -2.34 -16.12 -9.79
CA GLY A 255 -1.56 -15.63 -8.66
C GLY A 255 -0.06 -15.56 -8.98
N LEU A 256 0.75 -15.47 -7.93
CA LEU A 256 2.22 -15.42 -8.00
C LEU A 256 2.82 -16.71 -7.42
N ARG A 257 3.54 -17.46 -8.25
CA ARG A 257 4.23 -18.70 -7.92
C ARG A 257 5.61 -18.47 -7.31
N GLU A 258 6.29 -17.38 -7.66
CA GLU A 258 7.67 -17.12 -7.19
C GLU A 258 7.75 -17.00 -5.67
N TRP A 259 6.69 -16.50 -5.03
CA TRP A 259 6.73 -16.06 -3.63
C TRP A 259 5.84 -16.89 -2.72
N VAL A 260 6.27 -17.01 -1.47
CA VAL A 260 5.44 -17.44 -0.34
C VAL A 260 5.52 -16.40 0.77
N VAL A 261 4.48 -16.30 1.58
CA VAL A 261 4.50 -15.53 2.83
C VAL A 261 4.57 -16.48 4.00
N THR A 262 5.49 -16.25 4.92
CA THR A 262 5.55 -16.99 6.19
C THR A 262 5.00 -16.13 7.32
N THR A 263 4.25 -16.71 8.26
CA THR A 263 3.75 -15.96 9.42
C THR A 263 3.35 -16.89 10.56
N ARG A 264 3.38 -16.38 11.80
CA ARG A 264 2.73 -17.01 12.94
C ARG A 264 1.42 -16.29 13.26
N PHE A 265 0.30 -17.01 13.21
CA PHE A 265 -0.98 -16.44 13.63
C PHE A 265 -1.11 -16.47 15.16
N LYS A 266 -1.26 -15.29 15.76
CA LYS A 266 -1.56 -15.09 17.19
C LYS A 266 -2.97 -14.52 17.36
N GLY A 267 -3.47 -14.44 18.60
CA GLY A 267 -4.83 -13.97 18.87
C GLY A 267 -5.11 -12.54 18.40
N GLU A 268 -4.09 -11.69 18.42
CA GLU A 268 -4.14 -10.30 17.96
C GLU A 268 -3.89 -10.12 16.45
N GLY A 269 -3.55 -11.19 15.73
CA GLY A 269 -3.24 -11.16 14.31
C GLY A 269 -1.92 -11.84 13.95
N PRO A 270 -1.46 -11.67 12.70
CA PRO A 270 -0.20 -12.24 12.22
C PRO A 270 1.01 -11.58 12.88
N ARG A 271 2.01 -12.40 13.19
CA ARG A 271 3.33 -12.03 13.73
C ARG A 271 4.41 -12.68 12.90
N ASP A 272 5.62 -12.15 13.00
CA ASP A 272 6.80 -12.66 12.29
C ASP A 272 6.54 -12.87 10.79
N VAL A 273 5.81 -11.92 10.17
CA VAL A 273 5.50 -11.99 8.74
C VAL A 273 6.78 -11.77 7.96
N ASP A 274 7.01 -12.62 6.96
CA ASP A 274 8.15 -12.50 6.06
C ASP A 274 7.76 -12.99 4.66
N VAL A 275 8.48 -12.52 3.64
CA VAL A 275 8.26 -12.93 2.23
C VAL A 275 9.50 -13.65 1.76
N ARG A 276 9.33 -14.84 1.19
CA ARG A 276 10.45 -15.67 0.75
C ARG A 276 10.21 -16.20 -0.64
N ARG A 277 11.30 -16.52 -1.35
CA ARG A 277 11.18 -17.25 -2.61
C ARG A 277 10.70 -18.66 -2.30
N ARG A 278 9.75 -19.15 -3.10
CA ARG A 278 9.13 -20.47 -2.90
C ARG A 278 10.14 -21.61 -2.83
N GLU A 279 11.17 -21.54 -3.67
CA GLU A 279 12.23 -22.57 -3.75
C GLU A 279 13.14 -22.63 -2.52
N GLU A 280 13.36 -21.51 -1.83
CA GLU A 280 14.17 -21.44 -0.62
C GLU A 280 13.45 -22.10 0.57
N VAL A 281 12.11 -22.07 0.58
CA VAL A 281 11.29 -22.62 1.65
C VAL A 281 10.96 -24.10 1.41
N LEU A 282 10.52 -24.44 0.20
CA LEU A 282 9.98 -25.77 -0.11
C LEU A 282 11.03 -26.74 -0.70
N GLY A 283 12.17 -26.22 -1.17
CA GLY A 283 13.18 -26.99 -1.89
C GLY A 283 12.74 -27.44 -3.29
N LYS A 284 13.70 -27.81 -4.15
CA LYS A 284 13.45 -28.17 -5.56
C LYS A 284 12.55 -29.41 -5.75
N ARG A 285 12.46 -30.32 -4.77
CA ARG A 285 11.73 -31.60 -4.88
C ARG A 285 10.21 -31.51 -4.71
N VAL A 286 9.68 -30.41 -4.18
CA VAL A 286 8.23 -30.23 -3.94
C VAL A 286 7.53 -29.49 -5.09
N GLN A 287 8.28 -28.82 -5.96
CA GLN A 287 7.75 -28.05 -7.10
C GLN A 287 7.04 -28.90 -8.16
N GLU A 288 7.28 -30.22 -8.23
CA GLU A 288 6.69 -31.10 -9.24
C GLU A 288 5.38 -31.79 -8.77
N LYS A 289 4.99 -31.64 -7.50
CA LYS A 289 3.85 -32.38 -6.89
C LYS A 289 2.69 -31.52 -6.40
N LEU A 290 2.76 -30.19 -6.55
CA LEU A 290 1.72 -29.22 -6.17
C LEU A 290 1.43 -28.28 -7.34
#